data_AF-A0A671TVA9-F1
#
_entry.id   AF-A0A671TVA9-F1
#
_cell.length_a   1.000
_cell.length_b   1.000
_cell.length_c   1.000
_cell.angle_alpha   90.00
_cell.angle_beta   90.00
_cell.angle_gamma   90.00
#
_symmetry.space_group_name_H-M   'P 1'
#
loop_
_entity.id
_entity.type
_entity.pdbx_description
1 polymer ?
#
loop_
_entity_poly.entity_id
_entity_poly.type
_entity_poly.pdbx_seq_one_letter_code
_entity_poly.pdbx_strand_id
1 'polypeptide(L)'
;DEDGRSRVAAGHEQLSVRSAGTSVRPPTDRKSSGVTAACVSLTSRVSYFAVFDGHGGARASRFTAENLHHNLAKKFPSGETENLDKLIKKCLLDTFRLTDEEFLKKASSQKPAWKDGSTATCLLVVDDTVYVANLGDSRVSWE
;
A
#
# COMPACT_ATOMS: atom_id res chain seq x y z
N ASP A 1 19.62 27.62 7.07
CA ASP A 1 19.33 27.72 5.63
C ASP A 1 18.98 26.36 5.05
N GLU A 2 17.84 26.33 4.35
CA GLU A 2 17.41 25.50 3.21
C GLU A 2 17.54 23.97 3.04
N ASP A 3 18.17 23.15 3.90
CA ASP A 3 18.35 21.71 3.52
C ASP A 3 17.72 20.62 4.41
N GLY A 4 16.80 20.98 5.30
CA GLY A 4 16.04 20.01 6.11
C GLY A 4 14.82 19.42 5.39
N ARG A 5 14.99 18.41 4.54
CA ARG A 5 13.89 17.62 3.96
C ARG A 5 13.15 16.83 5.04
N SER A 6 12.30 17.51 5.81
CA SER A 6 11.31 16.88 6.67
C SER A 6 9.94 16.96 6.00
N ARG A 7 9.46 15.85 5.41
CA ARG A 7 8.12 15.72 4.84
C ARG A 7 7.51 14.34 5.18
N VAL A 8 6.23 14.26 5.61
CA VAL A 8 5.33 13.14 5.19
C VAL A 8 4.90 13.42 3.75
N ALA A 9 4.65 14.71 3.49
CA ALA A 9 4.01 15.26 2.32
C ALA A 9 5.02 15.89 1.34
N ALA A 10 5.75 15.06 0.61
CA ALA A 10 6.37 15.51 -0.64
C ALA A 10 5.32 15.40 -1.74
N GLY A 11 5.13 16.50 -2.49
CA GLY A 11 4.31 16.49 -3.70
C GLY A 11 4.60 15.25 -4.56
N HIS A 12 3.54 14.74 -5.17
CA HIS A 12 3.36 13.67 -6.17
C HIS A 12 4.55 12.91 -6.81
N GLU A 13 5.78 13.40 -6.81
CA GLU A 13 6.91 12.94 -7.64
C GLU A 13 7.74 11.79 -7.06
N GLN A 14 7.61 11.41 -5.79
CA GLN A 14 8.45 10.34 -5.21
C GLN A 14 7.72 9.03 -4.88
N LEU A 15 6.40 8.97 -5.03
CA LEU A 15 5.67 7.71 -4.88
C LEU A 15 5.86 6.85 -6.13
N SER A 16 6.47 5.69 -5.97
CA SER A 16 6.58 4.69 -7.05
C SER A 16 5.75 3.47 -6.73
N VAL A 17 5.06 2.92 -7.74
CA VAL A 17 4.34 1.64 -7.62
C VAL A 17 4.84 0.68 -8.68
N ARG A 18 5.26 -0.52 -8.27
CA ARG A 18 5.76 -1.59 -9.14
C ARG A 18 5.01 -2.88 -8.84
N SER A 19 4.94 -3.79 -9.80
CA SER A 19 4.35 -5.12 -9.61
C SER A 19 5.20 -6.20 -10.28
N ALA A 20 5.14 -7.41 -9.72
CA ALA A 20 5.75 -8.61 -10.29
C ALA A 20 4.86 -9.81 -9.98
N GLY A 21 4.67 -10.69 -10.96
CA GLY A 21 4.05 -11.98 -10.73
C GLY A 21 5.00 -12.89 -9.97
N THR A 22 4.54 -13.52 -8.90
CA THR A 22 5.28 -14.58 -8.23
C THR A 22 5.06 -15.88 -8.99
N SER A 23 6.14 -16.47 -9.52
CA SER A 23 6.10 -17.82 -10.08
C SER A 23 5.99 -18.86 -8.95
N VAL A 24 4.94 -18.77 -8.14
CA VAL A 24 4.60 -19.83 -7.20
C VAL A 24 3.87 -20.86 -8.05
N ARG A 25 4.50 -22.00 -8.30
CA ARG A 25 3.79 -23.15 -8.84
C ARG A 25 2.63 -23.40 -7.88
N PRO A 26 1.37 -23.49 -8.35
CA PRO A 26 0.29 -23.89 -7.48
C PRO A 26 0.68 -25.20 -6.79
N PRO A 27 0.35 -25.39 -5.49
CA PRO A 27 0.50 -26.69 -4.87
C PRO A 27 -0.14 -27.70 -5.81
N THR A 28 0.61 -28.71 -6.23
CA THR A 28 0.06 -29.75 -7.09
C THR A 28 -1.11 -30.38 -6.34
N ASP A 29 -2.33 -30.09 -6.78
CA ASP A 29 -3.52 -30.73 -6.24
C ASP A 29 -3.32 -32.24 -6.32
N ARG A 30 -3.26 -32.87 -5.15
CA ARG A 30 -3.31 -34.31 -5.00
C ARG A 30 -4.62 -34.74 -5.65
N LYS A 31 -4.55 -35.39 -6.81
CA LYS A 31 -5.73 -35.91 -7.51
C LYS A 31 -6.58 -36.75 -6.55
N SER A 32 -7.69 -36.20 -6.07
CA SER A 32 -8.84 -36.97 -5.61
C SER A 32 -9.94 -36.78 -6.65
N SER A 33 -10.20 -37.85 -7.39
CA SER A 33 -11.34 -37.98 -8.29
C SER A 33 -12.65 -37.70 -7.54
N GLY A 34 -13.41 -36.70 -8.00
CA GLY A 34 -14.77 -36.44 -7.52
C GLY A 34 -15.27 -35.07 -7.96
N VAL A 35 -16.25 -35.04 -8.87
CA VAL A 35 -16.92 -33.82 -9.34
C VAL A 35 -17.74 -33.22 -8.20
N THR A 36 -17.43 -32.00 -7.80
CA THR A 36 -18.42 -31.03 -7.33
C THR A 36 -17.99 -29.68 -7.87
N ALA A 37 -18.85 -29.05 -8.68
CA ALA A 37 -18.76 -27.65 -9.02
C ALA A 37 -18.84 -26.84 -7.72
N ALA A 38 -17.70 -26.60 -7.09
CA ALA A 38 -17.61 -25.55 -6.10
C ALA A 38 -17.80 -24.26 -6.90
N CYS A 39 -18.80 -23.47 -6.52
CA CYS A 39 -18.67 -22.04 -6.69
C CYS A 39 -17.38 -21.66 -5.96
N VAL A 40 -16.26 -21.67 -6.69
CA VAL A 40 -15.03 -21.07 -6.19
C VAL A 40 -15.45 -19.64 -5.95
N SER A 41 -15.55 -19.23 -4.69
CA SER A 41 -15.73 -17.84 -4.36
C SER A 41 -14.61 -17.12 -5.09
N LEU A 42 -14.94 -16.24 -6.03
CA LEU A 42 -14.00 -15.43 -6.82
C LEU A 42 -13.37 -14.35 -5.92
N THR A 43 -12.99 -14.73 -4.70
CA THR A 43 -12.40 -13.90 -3.68
C THR A 43 -10.90 -13.96 -3.88
N SER A 44 -10.31 -12.89 -4.40
CA SER A 44 -8.85 -12.75 -4.43
C SER A 44 -8.27 -12.89 -3.03
N ARG A 45 -7.16 -13.62 -2.92
CA ARG A 45 -6.36 -13.67 -1.68
C ARG A 45 -5.58 -12.37 -1.58
N VAL A 46 -5.78 -11.62 -0.51
CA VAL A 46 -5.08 -10.34 -0.30
C VAL A 46 -4.29 -10.37 1.00
N SER A 47 -3.02 -9.94 0.94
CA SER A 47 -2.16 -9.75 2.12
C SER A 47 -1.44 -8.41 2.03
N TYR A 48 -1.34 -7.71 3.16
CA TYR A 48 -0.77 -6.37 3.24
C TYR A 48 0.31 -6.31 4.32
N PHE A 49 1.45 -5.72 3.96
CA PHE A 49 2.55 -5.45 4.87
C PHE A 49 3.09 -4.05 4.60
N ALA A 50 3.49 -3.31 5.63
CA ALA A 50 4.08 -2.00 5.42
C ALA A 50 5.06 -1.62 6.54
N VAL A 51 6.05 -0.80 6.16
CA VAL A 51 7.03 -0.18 7.05
C VAL A 51 6.91 1.33 6.93
N PHE A 52 6.90 2.00 8.08
CA PHE A 52 6.78 3.46 8.20
C PHE A 52 7.90 3.97 9.10
N ASP A 53 8.91 4.61 8.51
CA ASP A 53 10.02 5.21 9.26
C ASP A 53 9.75 6.71 9.48
N GLY A 54 9.50 7.08 10.73
CA GLY A 54 9.11 8.44 11.12
C GLY A 54 10.29 9.34 11.43
N HIS A 55 10.22 10.61 11.05
CA HIS A 55 11.21 11.64 11.40
C HIS A 55 10.52 12.91 11.91
N GLY A 56 11.21 13.72 12.73
CA GLY A 56 10.61 14.88 13.38
C GLY A 56 9.52 14.56 14.43
N GLY A 57 9.31 13.26 14.71
CA GLY A 57 8.34 12.72 15.67
C GLY A 57 7.65 11.46 15.14
N ALA A 58 6.90 10.77 16.00
CA ALA A 58 6.25 9.51 15.66
C ALA A 58 4.80 9.67 15.14
N ARG A 59 4.25 10.88 15.08
CA ARG A 59 2.82 11.08 14.80
C ARG A 59 2.48 10.74 13.36
N ALA A 60 3.36 11.09 12.44
CA ALA A 60 3.24 10.79 11.02
C ALA A 60 3.23 9.28 10.74
N SER A 61 4.29 8.58 11.14
CA SER A 61 4.42 7.13 10.92
C SER A 61 3.30 6.37 11.60
N ARG A 62 2.91 6.77 12.81
CA ARG A 62 1.75 6.20 13.52
C ARG A 62 0.44 6.45 12.79
N PHE A 63 0.19 7.67 12.32
CA PHE A 63 -1.02 7.98 11.57
C PHE A 63 -1.11 7.15 10.29
N THR A 64 -0.02 7.04 9.54
CA THR A 64 0.02 6.23 8.32
C THR A 64 -0.22 4.75 8.64
N ALA A 65 0.41 4.21 9.69
CA ALA A 65 0.19 2.84 10.15
C ALA A 65 -1.27 2.56 10.51
N GLU A 66 -1.93 3.50 11.18
CA GLU A 66 -3.33 3.39 11.60
C GLU A 66 -4.32 3.56 10.44
N ASN A 67 -4.02 4.32 9.39
CA ASN A 67 -5.02 4.75 8.40
C ASN A 67 -4.79 4.22 6.97
N LEU A 68 -3.55 3.98 6.54
CA LEU A 68 -3.24 3.66 5.14
C LEU A 68 -3.96 2.39 4.65
N HIS A 69 -3.95 1.33 5.46
CA HIS A 69 -4.61 0.06 5.12
C HIS A 69 -6.13 0.14 5.14
N HIS A 70 -6.71 0.98 6.01
CA HIS A 70 -8.16 1.25 5.99
C HIS A 70 -8.58 2.00 4.73
N ASN A 71 -7.80 3.00 4.32
CA ASN A 71 -8.03 3.75 3.08
C ASN A 71 -7.86 2.84 1.85
N LEU A 72 -6.89 1.92 1.88
CA LEU A 72 -6.70 0.90 0.86
C LEU A 72 -7.93 0.01 0.73
N ALA A 73 -8.39 -0.57 1.85
CA ALA A 73 -9.54 -1.48 1.86
C ALA A 73 -10.81 -0.83 1.30
N LYS A 74 -11.06 0.46 1.61
CA LYS A 74 -12.22 1.21 1.08
C LYS A 74 -12.15 1.44 -0.43
N LYS A 75 -10.96 1.60 -0.99
CA LYS A 75 -10.72 1.86 -2.41
C LYS A 75 -10.42 0.59 -3.21
N PHE A 76 -10.28 -0.55 -2.55
CA PHE A 76 -9.83 -1.78 -3.18
C PHE A 76 -10.82 -2.22 -4.25
N PRO A 77 -10.36 -2.58 -5.47
CA PRO A 77 -11.27 -2.99 -6.54
C PRO A 77 -12.15 -4.18 -6.13
N SER A 78 -13.43 -4.12 -6.46
CA SER A 78 -14.39 -5.20 -6.21
C SER A 78 -14.98 -5.72 -7.53
N GLY A 79 -15.04 -7.04 -7.69
CA GLY A 79 -15.59 -7.71 -8.87
C GLY A 79 -14.55 -8.03 -9.95
N GLU A 80 -14.97 -8.77 -10.98
CA GLU A 80 -14.11 -9.07 -12.13
C GLU A 80 -13.88 -7.78 -12.93
N THR A 81 -12.60 -7.42 -13.11
CA THR A 81 -12.27 -6.24 -13.91
C THR A 81 -11.14 -6.54 -14.89
N GLU A 82 -11.37 -6.21 -16.15
CA GLU A 82 -10.30 -6.12 -17.14
C GLU A 82 -9.27 -5.08 -16.65
N ASN A 83 -7.97 -5.44 -16.65
CA ASN A 83 -6.86 -4.60 -16.19
C ASN A 83 -6.70 -4.43 -14.66
N LEU A 84 -6.91 -5.49 -13.87
CA LEU A 84 -6.70 -5.52 -12.42
C LEU A 84 -5.35 -4.89 -11.97
N ASP A 85 -4.24 -5.14 -12.69
CA ASP A 85 -2.93 -4.54 -12.39
C ASP A 85 -2.95 -3.00 -12.39
N LYS A 86 -3.55 -2.38 -13.41
CA LYS A 86 -3.65 -0.91 -13.50
C LYS A 86 -4.54 -0.36 -12.38
N LEU A 87 -5.61 -1.07 -12.03
CA LEU A 87 -6.53 -0.67 -10.98
C LEU A 87 -5.88 -0.74 -9.60
N ILE A 88 -5.14 -1.81 -9.29
CA ILE A 88 -4.42 -1.94 -8.02
C ILE A 88 -3.35 -0.86 -7.91
N LYS A 89 -2.57 -0.62 -8.98
CA LYS A 89 -1.57 0.46 -9.00
C LYS A 89 -2.20 1.82 -8.74
N LYS A 90 -3.31 2.13 -9.41
CA LYS A 90 -4.06 3.38 -9.18
C LYS A 90 -4.62 3.45 -7.75
N CYS A 91 -5.17 2.36 -7.24
CA CYS A 91 -5.70 2.26 -5.89
C CYS A 91 -4.63 2.56 -4.84
N LEU A 92 -3.42 2.01 -4.99
CA LEU A 92 -2.27 2.30 -4.13
C LEU A 92 -1.89 3.79 -4.20
N LEU A 93 -1.78 4.38 -5.40
CA LEU A 93 -1.50 5.80 -5.55
C LEU A 93 -2.53 6.69 -4.84
N ASP A 94 -3.81 6.44 -5.07
CA ASP A 94 -4.91 7.22 -4.51
C ASP A 94 -5.04 7.03 -2.98
N THR A 95 -4.64 5.87 -2.47
CA THR A 95 -4.63 5.57 -1.03
C THR A 95 -3.54 6.34 -0.30
N PHE A 96 -2.33 6.36 -0.85
CA PHE A 96 -1.21 7.13 -0.28
C PHE A 96 -1.54 8.63 -0.28
N ARG A 97 -2.07 9.15 -1.39
CA ARG A 97 -2.51 10.55 -1.51
C ARG A 97 -3.53 10.92 -0.45
N LEU A 98 -4.61 10.14 -0.35
CA LEU A 98 -5.67 10.40 0.62
C LEU A 98 -5.11 10.42 2.05
N THR A 99 -4.27 9.45 2.39
CA THR A 99 -3.70 9.34 3.74
C THR A 99 -2.78 10.52 4.06
N ASP A 100 -1.99 10.99 3.08
CA ASP A 100 -1.15 12.18 3.23
C ASP A 100 -1.99 13.46 3.42
N GLU A 101 -3.04 13.65 2.61
CA GLU A 101 -3.97 14.79 2.73
C GLU A 101 -4.66 14.81 4.10
N GLU A 102 -5.11 13.65 4.59
CA GLU A 102 -5.72 13.51 5.92
C GLU A 102 -4.72 13.86 7.03
N PHE A 103 -3.47 13.40 6.93
CA PHE A 103 -2.44 13.73 7.91
C PHE A 103 -2.08 15.22 7.88
N LEU A 104 -1.90 15.81 6.70
CA LEU A 104 -1.61 17.24 6.52
C LEU A 104 -2.69 18.12 7.15
N LYS A 105 -3.95 17.78 6.91
CA LYS A 105 -5.10 18.48 7.52
C LYS A 105 -5.05 18.37 9.05
N LYS A 106 -4.75 17.18 9.58
CA LYS A 106 -4.60 16.97 11.02
C LYS A 106 -3.42 17.77 11.57
N ALA A 107 -2.23 17.68 10.97
CA ALA A 107 -1.01 18.33 11.41
C ALA A 107 -1.11 19.86 11.42
N SER A 108 -1.69 20.45 10.38
CA SER A 108 -1.88 21.90 10.25
C SER A 108 -2.92 22.48 11.23
N SER A 109 -3.86 21.66 11.72
CA SER A 109 -4.86 22.09 12.72
C SER A 109 -4.29 22.28 14.14
N GLN A 110 -3.07 21.83 14.39
CA GLN A 110 -2.45 21.79 15.71
C GLN A 110 -1.68 23.08 16.01
N LYS A 111 -1.49 23.39 17.30
CA LYS A 111 -0.76 24.59 17.75
C LYS A 111 0.30 24.21 18.81
N PRO A 112 1.61 24.28 18.49
CA PRO A 112 2.17 24.56 17.17
C PRO A 112 1.84 23.45 16.16
N ALA A 113 1.84 23.80 14.86
CA ALA A 113 1.62 22.83 13.79
C ALA A 113 2.68 21.73 13.84
N TRP A 114 2.26 20.48 13.62
CA TRP A 114 3.18 19.36 13.59
C TRP A 114 4.06 19.42 12.34
N LYS A 115 5.33 19.05 12.51
CA LYS A 115 6.32 19.00 11.43
C LYS A 115 6.87 17.57 11.20
N ASP A 116 6.20 16.59 11.79
CA ASP A 116 6.54 15.18 11.66
C ASP A 116 6.46 14.76 10.19
N GLY A 117 7.31 13.81 9.83
CA GLY A 117 7.34 13.15 8.55
C GLY A 117 7.45 11.64 8.67
N SER A 118 7.24 10.92 7.56
CA SER A 118 7.40 9.47 7.52
C SER A 118 7.72 9.02 6.11
N THR A 119 8.61 8.04 5.97
CA THR A 119 8.64 7.16 4.81
C THR A 119 7.45 6.21 4.84
N ALA A 120 7.12 5.61 3.71
CA ALA A 120 6.12 4.56 3.63
C ALA A 120 6.45 3.57 2.52
N THR A 121 6.74 2.32 2.89
CA THR A 121 6.93 1.21 1.97
C THR A 121 5.84 0.18 2.23
N CYS A 122 5.00 -0.10 1.23
CA CYS A 122 3.88 -1.02 1.30
C CYS A 122 4.08 -2.16 0.30
N LEU A 123 3.91 -3.39 0.79
CA LEU A 123 3.83 -4.63 0.03
C LEU A 123 2.39 -5.13 0.06
N LEU A 124 1.77 -5.29 -1.10
CA LEU A 124 0.42 -5.79 -1.26
C LEU A 124 0.47 -7.01 -2.17
N VAL A 125 0.10 -8.17 -1.64
CA VAL A 125 0.02 -9.41 -2.40
C VAL A 125 -1.44 -9.63 -2.78
N VAL A 126 -1.73 -9.74 -4.07
CA VAL A 126 -3.04 -10.08 -4.60
C VAL A 126 -2.90 -11.32 -5.46
N ASP A 127 -3.45 -12.42 -4.98
CA ASP A 127 -3.27 -13.76 -5.52
C ASP A 127 -1.78 -14.09 -5.71
N ASP A 128 -1.32 -14.16 -6.95
CA ASP A 128 0.08 -14.48 -7.31
C ASP A 128 0.82 -13.26 -7.84
N THR A 129 0.36 -12.03 -7.51
CA THR A 129 1.04 -10.79 -7.89
C THR A 129 1.39 -9.98 -6.65
N VAL A 130 2.65 -9.56 -6.58
CA VAL A 130 3.16 -8.67 -5.56
C VAL A 130 3.19 -7.25 -6.11
N TYR A 131 2.61 -6.32 -5.37
CA TYR A 131 2.62 -4.89 -5.63
C TYR A 131 3.44 -4.20 -4.53
N VAL A 132 4.31 -3.30 -4.94
CA VAL A 132 5.13 -2.49 -4.04
C VAL A 132 4.84 -1.03 -4.30
N ALA A 133 4.40 -0.32 -3.28
CA ALA A 133 4.29 1.14 -3.26
C ALA A 133 5.35 1.70 -2.30
N ASN A 134 6.22 2.59 -2.80
CA ASN A 134 7.30 3.17 -2.01
C ASN A 134 7.31 4.69 -2.10
N LEU A 135 7.30 5.34 -0.94
CA LEU A 135 7.44 6.78 -0.75
C LEU A 135 8.58 7.06 0.25
N GLY A 136 9.61 7.77 -0.21
CA GLY A 136 10.82 8.02 0.57
C GLY A 136 11.97 7.07 0.21
N ASP A 137 12.92 6.92 1.13
CA ASP A 137 14.20 6.25 0.94
C ASP A 137 14.29 4.85 1.56
N SER A 138 13.25 4.41 2.29
CA SER A 138 13.03 3.01 2.64
C SER A 138 13.02 2.12 1.39
N ARG A 139 13.43 0.86 1.56
CA ARG A 139 13.63 -0.08 0.45
C ARG A 139 13.01 -1.42 0.73
N VAL A 140 12.59 -2.07 -0.35
CA VAL A 140 12.17 -3.46 -0.37
C VAL A 140 12.92 -4.17 -1.49
N SER A 141 13.39 -5.37 -1.20
CA SER A 141 14.06 -6.25 -2.14
C SER A 141 13.37 -7.60 -2.13
N TRP A 142 13.11 -8.14 -3.31
CA TRP A 142 12.65 -9.50 -3.50
C TRP A 142 13.46 -10.09 -4.67
N GLU A 143 13.90 -11.34 -4.52
CA GLU A 143 14.55 -12.13 -5.58
C GLU A 143 13.53 -13.02 -6.30
#